data_AF-A0A7V7WVF4-F1
#
_entry.id   AF-A0A7V7WVF4-F1
#
_cell.length_a   1.000
_cell.length_b   1.000
_cell.length_c   1.000
_cell.angle_alpha   90.00
_cell.angle_beta   90.00
_cell.angle_gamma   90.00
#
_symmetry.space_group_name_H-M   'P 1'
#
loop_
_entity.id
_entity.type
_entity.pdbx_description
1 polymer ?
#
loop_
_entity_poly.entity_id
_entity_poly.type
_entity_poly.pdbx_seq_one_letter_code
_entity_poly.pdbx_strand_id
1 'polypeptide(L)'
;MLWLLLPAGLAGIAAGYALFDVLAPKTVSAVLGAMTLLFLAQRAWSRHGASMRAVPKWFTVLMGGVSGVTSFVAHAGGPPISIALLPMGLAPAAFAGTTAVFFTVINASKWLPYASLGLIDATNMLSAAVLAPCAALGVWLGVSLLRRMPALWFYRLVSAGLLITGIKLMWDGLR
;
A
#
# COMPACT_ATOMS: atom_id res chain seq x y z
N MET A 1 4.01 -15.79 -1.37
CA MET A 1 3.43 -14.50 -1.82
C MET A 1 4.46 -13.38 -1.82
N LEU A 2 5.20 -13.16 -0.73
CA LEU A 2 6.29 -12.17 -0.70
C LEU A 2 7.32 -12.34 -1.84
N TRP A 3 7.69 -13.58 -2.18
CA TRP A 3 8.59 -13.86 -3.31
C TRP A 3 8.07 -13.38 -4.68
N LEU A 4 6.76 -13.16 -4.84
CA LEU A 4 6.18 -12.55 -6.05
C LEU A 4 6.07 -11.03 -5.91
N LEU A 5 5.68 -10.55 -4.73
CA LEU A 5 5.46 -9.12 -4.47
C LEU A 5 6.77 -8.34 -4.41
N LEU A 6 7.79 -8.83 -3.70
CA LEU A 6 9.02 -8.09 -3.44
C LEU A 6 9.81 -7.78 -4.72
N PRO A 7 10.13 -8.75 -5.60
CA PRO A 7 10.86 -8.43 -6.83
C PRO A 7 10.07 -7.47 -7.72
N ALA A 8 8.75 -7.67 -7.82
CA ALA A 8 7.89 -6.80 -8.61
C ALA A 8 7.81 -5.38 -8.03
N GLY A 9 7.67 -5.25 -6.72
CA GLY A 9 7.64 -3.97 -6.03
C GLY A 9 8.95 -3.22 -6.11
N LEU A 10 10.10 -3.91 -6.01
CA LEU A 10 11.41 -3.31 -6.23
C LEU A 10 11.60 -2.84 -7.68
N ALA A 11 11.15 -3.64 -8.66
CA ALA A 11 11.12 -3.20 -10.06
C ALA A 11 10.18 -1.99 -10.23
N GLY A 12 9.06 -1.96 -9.52
CA GLY A 12 8.15 -0.80 -9.46
C GLY A 12 8.80 0.44 -8.85
N ILE A 13 9.62 0.30 -7.81
CA ILE A 13 10.40 1.41 -7.24
C ILE A 13 11.41 1.94 -8.27
N ALA A 14 12.12 1.05 -8.97
CA ALA A 14 13.06 1.44 -10.01
C ALA A 14 12.35 2.19 -11.17
N ALA A 15 11.19 1.70 -11.59
CA ALA A 15 10.36 2.38 -12.58
C ALA A 15 9.84 3.72 -12.07
N GLY A 16 9.35 3.79 -10.83
CA GLY A 16 8.90 5.03 -10.20
C GLY A 16 10.01 6.07 -10.08
N TYR A 17 11.23 5.64 -9.81
CA TYR A 17 12.43 6.49 -9.82
C TYR A 17 12.75 7.00 -11.22
N ALA A 18 12.82 6.11 -12.21
CA ALA A 18 13.13 6.48 -13.60
C ALA A 18 12.08 7.42 -14.21
N LEU A 19 10.82 7.30 -13.78
CA LEU A 19 9.69 8.10 -14.28
C LEU A 19 9.31 9.25 -13.32
N PHE A 20 10.11 9.54 -12.29
CA PHE A 20 9.74 10.47 -11.22
C PHE A 20 9.41 11.87 -11.76
N ASP A 21 10.22 12.39 -12.68
CA ASP A 21 10.04 13.73 -13.27
C ASP A 21 8.91 13.79 -14.32
N VAL A 22 8.45 12.63 -14.79
CA VAL A 22 7.40 12.52 -15.82
C VAL A 22 6.03 12.32 -15.18
N LEU A 23 5.96 11.59 -14.07
CA LEU A 23 4.72 11.23 -13.42
C LEU A 23 4.25 12.33 -12.47
N ALA A 24 3.23 13.07 -12.90
CA ALA A 24 2.54 14.00 -12.02
C ALA A 24 1.90 13.25 -10.82
N PRO A 25 2.29 13.55 -9.56
CA PRO A 25 1.75 12.86 -8.38
C PRO A 25 0.23 12.94 -8.26
N LYS A 26 -0.38 14.03 -8.75
CA LYS A 26 -1.83 14.21 -8.83
C LYS A 26 -2.48 13.17 -9.73
N THR A 27 -1.95 12.97 -10.93
CA THR A 27 -2.45 11.97 -11.88
C THR A 27 -2.33 10.56 -11.31
N VAL A 28 -1.18 10.24 -10.70
CA VAL A 28 -0.97 8.95 -10.03
C VAL A 28 -2.00 8.75 -8.92
N SER A 29 -2.25 9.78 -8.11
CA SER A 29 -3.25 9.75 -7.03
C SER A 29 -4.68 9.57 -7.55
N ALA A 30 -5.08 10.31 -8.60
CA ALA A 30 -6.40 10.19 -9.22
C ALA A 30 -6.66 8.77 -9.75
N VAL A 31 -5.72 8.24 -10.54
CA VAL A 31 -5.82 6.89 -11.13
C VAL A 31 -5.89 5.84 -10.03
N LEU A 32 -5.04 5.96 -9.01
CA LEU A 32 -5.02 5.02 -7.90
C LEU A 32 -6.30 5.11 -7.06
N GLY A 33 -6.82 6.31 -6.82
CA GLY A 33 -8.10 6.54 -6.17
C GLY A 33 -9.24 5.86 -6.94
N ALA A 34 -9.32 6.07 -8.25
CA ALA A 34 -10.32 5.42 -9.12
C ALA A 34 -10.24 3.90 -9.01
N MET A 35 -9.04 3.34 -9.19
CA MET A 35 -8.81 1.89 -9.11
C MET A 35 -9.24 1.32 -7.76
N THR A 36 -8.91 2.00 -6.66
CA THR A 36 -9.25 1.58 -5.30
C THR A 36 -10.76 1.57 -5.07
N LEU A 37 -11.46 2.63 -5.49
CA LEU A 37 -12.90 2.75 -5.35
C LEU A 37 -13.65 1.74 -6.24
N LEU A 38 -13.20 1.55 -7.47
CA LEU A 38 -13.74 0.53 -8.38
C LEU A 38 -13.60 -0.88 -7.80
N PHE A 39 -12.44 -1.21 -7.23
CA PHE A 39 -12.23 -2.50 -6.56
C PHE A 39 -13.20 -2.71 -5.39
N LEU A 40 -13.38 -1.69 -4.54
CA LEU A 40 -14.30 -1.77 -3.41
C LEU A 40 -15.75 -1.92 -3.86
N ALA A 41 -16.15 -1.17 -4.89
CA ALA A 41 -17.48 -1.26 -5.46
C ALA A 41 -17.73 -2.67 -6.05
N GLN A 42 -16.78 -3.19 -6.82
CA GLN A 42 -16.83 -4.56 -7.36
C GLN A 42 -16.93 -5.61 -6.23
N ARG A 43 -16.13 -5.45 -5.17
CA ARG A 43 -16.15 -6.35 -4.00
C ARG A 43 -17.49 -6.29 -3.25
N ALA A 44 -18.11 -5.12 -3.14
CA ALA A 44 -19.42 -4.96 -2.50
C ALA A 44 -20.56 -5.55 -3.35
N TRP A 45 -20.49 -5.43 -4.68
CA TRP A 45 -21.46 -6.02 -5.60
C TRP A 45 -21.32 -7.53 -5.74
N SER A 46 -20.11 -8.07 -5.57
CA SER A 46 -19.88 -9.51 -5.54
C SER A 46 -20.43 -10.09 -4.23
N ARG A 47 -21.75 -10.34 -4.17
CA ARG A 47 -22.47 -10.93 -3.02
C ARG A 47 -22.05 -12.37 -2.68
N HIS A 48 -21.21 -12.99 -3.51
CA HIS A 48 -20.65 -14.30 -3.21
C HIS A 48 -19.46 -14.10 -2.28
N GLY A 49 -19.68 -14.44 -1.00
CA GLY A 49 -18.64 -14.51 0.01
C GLY A 49 -17.40 -15.14 -0.60
N ALA A 50 -16.26 -14.44 -0.45
CA ALA A 50 -15.00 -14.78 -1.08
C ALA A 50 -14.76 -16.29 -1.02
N SER A 51 -15.15 -17.00 -2.08
CA SER A 51 -14.53 -18.28 -2.34
C SER A 51 -13.06 -17.94 -2.50
N MET A 52 -12.18 -18.79 -1.97
CA MET A 52 -10.74 -18.66 -2.13
C MET A 52 -10.40 -18.81 -3.62
N ARG A 53 -10.82 -17.86 -4.45
CA ARG A 53 -10.55 -17.86 -5.87
C ARG A 53 -9.08 -17.51 -5.94
N ALA A 54 -8.29 -18.50 -6.38
CA ALA A 54 -6.86 -18.36 -6.54
C ALA A 54 -6.59 -17.10 -7.35
N VAL A 55 -6.08 -16.06 -6.67
CA VAL A 55 -5.68 -14.83 -7.34
C VAL A 55 -4.53 -15.22 -8.28
N PRO A 56 -4.63 -14.93 -9.59
CA PRO A 56 -3.59 -15.30 -10.53
C PRO A 56 -2.23 -14.72 -10.10
N LYS A 57 -1.16 -15.51 -10.26
CA LYS A 57 0.20 -15.09 -9.91
C LYS A 57 0.60 -13.80 -10.63
N TRP A 58 0.26 -13.69 -11.93
CA TRP A 58 0.53 -12.50 -12.73
C TRP A 58 -0.14 -11.24 -12.16
N PHE A 59 -1.36 -11.36 -11.63
CA PHE A 59 -2.09 -10.24 -11.04
C PHE A 59 -1.43 -9.78 -9.73
N THR A 60 -0.96 -10.74 -8.93
CA THR A 60 -0.19 -10.44 -7.71
C THR A 60 1.12 -9.71 -8.04
N VAL A 61 1.83 -10.15 -9.08
CA VAL A 61 3.06 -9.49 -9.57
C VAL A 61 2.74 -8.08 -10.06
N LEU A 62 1.70 -7.91 -10.88
CA LEU A 62 1.28 -6.59 -11.39
C LEU A 62 0.97 -5.63 -10.24
N MET A 63 0.16 -6.04 -9.26
CA MET A 63 -0.17 -5.20 -8.10
C MET A 63 1.04 -4.90 -7.22
N GLY A 64 2.00 -5.82 -7.11
CA GLY A 64 3.29 -5.57 -6.46
C GLY A 64 4.06 -4.46 -7.16
N GLY A 65 4.18 -4.52 -8.50
CA GLY A 65 4.82 -3.47 -9.30
C GLY A 65 4.12 -2.12 -9.23
N VAL A 66 2.79 -2.10 -9.39
CA VAL A 66 1.98 -0.88 -9.24
C VAL A 66 2.17 -0.28 -7.84
N SER A 67 2.18 -1.12 -6.80
CA SER A 67 2.47 -0.66 -5.44
C SER A 67 3.84 0.00 -5.33
N GLY A 68 4.88 -0.58 -5.94
CA GLY A 68 6.22 0.00 -5.97
C GLY A 68 6.23 1.40 -6.60
N VAL A 69 5.65 1.54 -7.80
CA VAL A 69 5.56 2.83 -8.52
C VAL A 69 4.79 3.87 -7.70
N THR A 70 3.57 3.53 -7.25
CA THR A 70 2.72 4.50 -6.53
C THR A 70 3.27 4.82 -5.14
N SER A 71 3.98 3.87 -4.51
CA SER A 71 4.71 4.10 -3.27
C SER A 71 5.87 5.08 -3.47
N PHE A 72 6.57 5.03 -4.61
CA PHE A 72 7.64 5.96 -4.91
C PHE A 72 7.13 7.38 -5.16
N VAL A 73 6.17 7.52 -6.08
CA VAL A 73 5.73 8.81 -6.64
C VAL A 73 4.76 9.55 -5.72
N ALA A 74 3.81 8.84 -5.11
CA ALA A 74 2.73 9.46 -4.35
C ALA A 74 2.64 8.96 -2.89
N HIS A 75 3.61 8.16 -2.44
CA HIS A 75 3.57 7.47 -1.14
C HIS A 75 2.30 6.62 -0.94
N ALA A 76 1.70 6.14 -2.02
CA ALA A 76 0.39 5.50 -2.03
C ALA A 76 0.47 4.02 -2.47
N GLY A 77 1.40 3.26 -1.92
CA GLY A 77 1.57 1.85 -2.28
C GLY A 77 0.52 0.89 -1.69
N GLY A 78 -0.19 1.32 -0.64
CA GLY A 78 -1.10 0.48 0.15
C GLY A 78 -2.29 -0.12 -0.61
N PRO A 79 -3.02 0.66 -1.43
CA PRO A 79 -4.21 0.14 -2.11
C PRO A 79 -3.94 -1.01 -3.09
N PRO A 80 -2.92 -0.97 -3.98
CA PRO A 80 -2.61 -2.10 -4.87
C PRO A 80 -2.31 -3.41 -4.12
N ILE A 81 -1.55 -3.34 -3.02
CA ILE A 81 -1.28 -4.52 -2.17
C ILE A 81 -2.57 -5.04 -1.55
N SER A 82 -3.43 -4.14 -1.06
CA SER A 82 -4.70 -4.56 -0.47
C SER A 82 -5.62 -5.19 -1.53
N ILE A 83 -5.65 -4.67 -2.76
CA ILE A 83 -6.38 -5.24 -3.91
C ILE A 83 -5.89 -6.67 -4.20
N ALA A 84 -4.58 -6.92 -4.13
CA ALA A 84 -4.02 -8.26 -4.33
C ALA A 84 -4.34 -9.22 -3.18
N LEU A 85 -4.24 -8.76 -1.93
CA LEU A 85 -4.31 -9.62 -0.74
C LEU A 85 -5.74 -9.85 -0.22
N LEU A 86 -6.63 -8.87 -0.34
CA LEU A 86 -8.00 -8.94 0.20
C LEU A 86 -8.85 -10.09 -0.37
N PRO A 87 -8.75 -10.47 -1.66
CA PRO A 87 -9.46 -11.62 -2.19
C PRO A 87 -8.91 -12.96 -1.70
N MET A 88 -7.66 -13.00 -1.21
CA MET A 88 -6.99 -14.24 -0.79
C MET A 88 -7.44 -14.73 0.60
N GLY A 89 -8.22 -13.93 1.35
CA GLY A 89 -8.83 -14.36 2.61
C GLY A 89 -7.84 -14.76 3.70
N LEU A 90 -6.62 -14.20 3.69
CA LEU A 90 -5.58 -14.51 4.67
C LEU A 90 -6.04 -14.30 6.12
N ALA A 91 -5.43 -15.03 7.06
CA ALA A 91 -5.55 -14.67 8.47
C ALA A 91 -5.08 -13.22 8.70
N PRO A 92 -5.72 -12.42 9.58
CA PRO A 92 -5.37 -11.02 9.81
C PRO A 92 -3.87 -10.80 10.09
N ALA A 93 -3.26 -11.67 10.90
CA ALA A 93 -1.82 -11.62 11.19
C ALA A 93 -0.95 -11.86 9.94
N ALA A 94 -1.34 -12.79 9.07
CA ALA A 94 -0.63 -13.06 7.82
C ALA A 94 -0.77 -11.91 6.81
N PHE A 95 -1.96 -11.30 6.71
CA PHE A 95 -2.17 -10.11 5.87
C PHE A 95 -1.32 -8.94 6.35
N ALA A 96 -1.42 -8.61 7.64
CA ALA A 96 -0.69 -7.48 8.23
C ALA A 96 0.82 -7.71 8.18
N GLY A 97 1.30 -8.92 8.51
CA GLY A 97 2.71 -9.29 8.45
C GLY A 97 3.27 -9.24 7.03
N THR A 98 2.53 -9.76 6.04
CA THR A 98 2.94 -9.67 4.62
C THR A 98 3.06 -8.22 4.17
N THR A 99 2.05 -7.41 4.49
CA THR A 99 2.03 -5.98 4.16
C THR A 99 3.17 -5.23 4.85
N ALA A 100 3.43 -5.52 6.13
CA ALA A 100 4.51 -4.91 6.91
C ALA A 100 5.87 -5.23 6.31
N VAL A 101 6.19 -6.52 6.09
CA VAL A 101 7.47 -6.94 5.51
C VAL A 101 7.66 -6.34 4.12
N PHE A 102 6.61 -6.35 3.29
CA PHE A 102 6.65 -5.72 1.97
C PHE A 102 7.02 -4.23 2.06
N PHE A 103 6.28 -3.44 2.85
CA PHE A 103 6.55 -2.01 2.95
C PHE A 103 7.85 -1.67 3.68
N THR A 104 8.34 -2.51 4.59
CA THR A 104 9.67 -2.35 5.17
C THR A 104 10.74 -2.39 4.09
N VAL A 105 10.73 -3.43 3.23
CA VAL A 105 11.71 -3.56 2.14
C VAL A 105 11.55 -2.43 1.12
N ILE A 106 10.31 -2.16 0.71
CA ILE A 106 10.02 -1.12 -0.29
C ILE A 106 10.42 0.26 0.20
N ASN A 107 10.11 0.61 1.46
CA ASN A 107 10.50 1.91 2.00
C ASN A 107 12.01 2.00 2.25
N ALA A 108 12.66 0.91 2.67
CA ALA A 108 14.12 0.88 2.78
C ALA A 108 14.79 1.12 1.42
N SER A 109 14.27 0.51 0.34
CA SER A 109 14.82 0.68 -1.01
C SER A 109 14.72 2.11 -1.57
N LYS A 110 13.87 2.97 -0.99
CA LYS A 110 13.71 4.36 -1.44
C LYS A 110 14.85 5.27 -1.03
N TRP A 111 15.62 4.91 0.00
CA TRP A 111 16.66 5.79 0.56
C TRP A 111 17.67 6.22 -0.49
N LEU A 112 18.17 5.27 -1.29
CA LEU A 112 19.17 5.57 -2.31
C LEU A 112 18.61 6.46 -3.45
N PRO A 113 17.48 6.14 -4.09
CA PRO A 113 16.83 7.03 -5.05
C PRO A 113 16.43 8.40 -4.49
N TYR A 114 15.94 8.46 -3.24
CA TYR A 114 15.56 9.74 -2.63
C TYR A 114 16.78 10.60 -2.33
N ALA A 115 17.90 9.99 -1.91
CA ALA A 115 19.16 10.69 -1.77
C ALA A 115 19.65 11.25 -3.10
N SER A 116 19.58 10.47 -4.19
CA SER A 116 20.03 10.94 -5.52
C SER A 116 19.13 12.05 -6.10
N LEU A 117 17.84 12.06 -5.76
CA LEU A 117 16.91 13.14 -6.11
C LEU A 117 16.99 14.36 -5.17
N GLY A 118 17.85 14.32 -4.14
CA GLY A 118 17.94 15.41 -3.16
C GLY A 118 16.68 15.58 -2.29
N LEU A 119 15.85 14.54 -2.18
CA LEU A 119 14.60 14.56 -1.39
C LEU A 119 14.83 14.35 0.11
N ILE A 120 16.05 14.04 0.52
CA ILE A 120 16.43 13.88 1.92
C ILE A 120 16.87 15.23 2.48
N ASP A 121 15.97 15.86 3.23
CA ASP A 121 16.19 17.13 3.91
C ASP A 121 16.33 16.94 5.43
N ALA A 122 17.25 17.68 6.05
CA ALA A 122 17.54 17.57 7.49
C ALA A 122 16.34 17.95 8.36
N THR A 123 15.52 18.92 7.93
CA THR A 123 14.30 19.34 8.64
C THR A 123 13.26 18.22 8.61
N ASN A 124 13.08 17.58 7.44
CA ASN A 124 12.22 16.41 7.30
C ASN A 124 12.72 15.23 8.15
N MET A 125 14.03 14.98 8.18
CA MET A 125 14.61 13.92 9.01
C MET A 125 14.41 14.16 10.50
N LEU A 126 14.61 15.39 10.98
CA LEU A 126 14.37 15.76 12.37
C LEU A 126 12.89 15.61 12.73
N SER A 127 12.00 16.07 11.85
CA SER A 127 10.54 15.92 12.02
C SER A 127 10.15 14.44 12.12
N ALA A 128 10.71 13.59 11.25
CA ALA A 128 10.50 12.14 11.31
C ALA A 128 11.06 11.52 12.60
N ALA A 129 12.22 11.96 13.07
CA ALA A 129 12.84 11.46 14.30
C ALA A 129 12.01 11.80 15.54
N VAL A 130 11.48 13.03 15.62
CA VAL A 130 10.58 13.47 16.71
C VAL A 130 9.28 12.67 16.72
N LEU A 131 8.77 12.30 15.55
CA LEU A 131 7.55 11.50 15.40
C LEU A 131 7.78 9.99 15.51
N ALA A 132 9.03 9.52 15.45
CA ALA A 132 9.35 8.09 15.47
C ALA A 132 8.83 7.36 16.73
N PRO A 133 8.87 7.92 17.96
CA PRO A 133 8.25 7.30 19.12
C PRO A 133 6.75 7.13 18.97
N CYS A 134 6.04 8.11 18.40
CA CYS A 134 4.61 8.01 18.13
C CYS A 134 4.31 6.90 17.12
N ALA A 135 5.14 6.75 16.09
CA ALA A 135 5.02 5.64 15.13
C ALA A 135 5.25 4.28 15.81
N ALA A 136 6.26 4.15 16.66
CA ALA A 136 6.54 2.92 17.41
C ALA A 136 5.38 2.54 18.35
N LEU A 137 4.82 3.52 19.07
CA LEU A 137 3.62 3.33 19.90
C LEU A 137 2.41 2.92 19.05
N GLY A 138 2.21 3.55 17.90
CA GLY A 138 1.15 3.20 16.95
C GLY A 138 1.26 1.76 16.45
N VAL A 139 2.48 1.30 16.12
CA VAL A 139 2.73 -0.09 15.72
C VAL A 139 2.44 -1.05 16.88
N TRP A 140 2.90 -0.73 18.10
CA TRP A 140 2.65 -1.58 19.27
C TRP A 140 1.16 -1.72 19.57
N LEU A 141 0.41 -0.61 19.54
CA LEU A 141 -1.05 -0.61 19.71
C LEU A 141 -1.73 -1.41 18.59
N GLY A 142 -1.34 -1.18 17.33
CA GLY A 142 -1.89 -1.88 16.17
C GLY A 142 -1.70 -3.39 16.24
N VAL A 143 -0.49 -3.85 16.59
CA VAL A 143 -0.19 -5.29 16.77
C VAL A 143 -0.97 -5.88 17.94
N SER A 144 -1.09 -5.15 19.04
CA SER A 144 -1.83 -5.59 20.23
C SER A 144 -3.33 -5.75 19.95
N LEU A 145 -3.93 -4.81 19.21
CA LEU A 145 -5.32 -4.88 18.77
C LEU A 145 -5.52 -6.01 17.76
N LEU A 146 -4.63 -6.14 16.77
CA LEU A 146 -4.71 -7.17 15.73
C LEU A 146 -4.76 -8.58 16.32
N ARG A 147 -3.95 -8.87 17.35
CA ARG A 147 -3.89 -10.18 18.01
C ARG A 147 -5.22 -10.58 18.67
N ARG A 148 -6.07 -9.61 19.01
CA ARG A 148 -7.36 -9.84 19.69
C ARG A 148 -8.55 -9.64 18.76
N MET A 149 -8.32 -9.24 17.52
CA MET A 149 -9.38 -8.80 16.61
C MET A 149 -9.97 -9.97 15.81
N PRO A 150 -11.30 -10.14 15.79
CA PRO A 150 -11.96 -11.09 14.90
C PRO A 150 -11.72 -10.73 13.43
N ALA A 151 -11.53 -11.74 12.57
CA ALA A 151 -11.26 -11.55 11.15
C ALA A 151 -12.32 -10.67 10.44
N LEU A 152 -13.60 -10.79 10.83
CA LEU A 152 -14.68 -9.96 10.30
C LEU A 152 -14.40 -8.46 10.49
N TRP A 153 -14.02 -8.05 11.70
CA TRP A 153 -13.72 -6.65 11.99
C TRP A 153 -12.45 -6.18 11.31
N PHE A 154 -11.43 -7.03 11.23
CA PHE A 154 -10.22 -6.75 10.46
C PHE A 154 -10.55 -6.38 9.01
N TYR A 155 -11.30 -7.23 8.31
CA TYR A 155 -11.65 -7.00 6.90
C TYR A 155 -12.58 -5.80 6.70
N ARG A 156 -13.47 -5.51 7.65
CA ARG A 156 -14.29 -4.28 7.65
C ARG A 156 -13.42 -3.03 7.77
N LEU A 157 -12.47 -3.03 8.71
CA LEU A 157 -11.56 -1.90 8.92
C LEU A 157 -10.63 -1.68 7.73
N VAL A 158 -10.08 -2.75 7.14
CA VAL A 158 -9.26 -2.62 5.92
C VAL A 158 -10.09 -2.07 4.76
N SER A 159 -11.33 -2.54 4.57
CA SER A 159 -12.20 -2.05 3.50
C SER A 159 -12.60 -0.58 3.72
N ALA A 160 -12.90 -0.20 4.97
CA ALA A 160 -13.20 1.18 5.34
C ALA A 160 -11.97 2.09 5.14
N GLY A 161 -10.79 1.64 5.57
CA GLY A 161 -9.53 2.37 5.36
C GLY A 161 -9.22 2.56 3.87
N LEU A 162 -9.47 1.55 3.04
CA LEU A 162 -9.35 1.68 1.58
C LEU A 162 -10.37 2.65 1.00
N LEU A 163 -11.60 2.67 1.52
CA LEU A 163 -12.64 3.59 1.03
C LEU A 163 -12.22 5.04 1.29
N ILE A 164 -11.81 5.32 2.53
CA ILE A 164 -11.32 6.64 2.94
C ILE A 164 -10.09 7.02 2.12
N THR A 165 -9.13 6.09 1.97
CA THR A 165 -7.91 6.33 1.19
C THR A 165 -8.23 6.58 -0.28
N GLY A 166 -9.14 5.80 -0.89
CA GLY A 166 -9.56 5.97 -2.28
C GLY A 166 -10.24 7.32 -2.53
N ILE A 167 -11.12 7.76 -1.63
CA ILE A 167 -11.75 9.08 -1.69
C ILE A 167 -10.69 10.18 -1.57
N LYS A 168 -9.77 10.06 -0.60
CA LYS A 168 -8.70 11.05 -0.39
C LYS A 168 -7.77 11.15 -1.61
N LEU A 169 -7.37 10.01 -2.18
CA LEU A 169 -6.51 9.99 -3.38
C LEU A 169 -7.21 10.58 -4.60
N MET A 170 -8.52 10.35 -4.75
CA MET A 170 -9.32 10.99 -5.79
C MET A 170 -9.35 12.51 -5.60
N TRP A 171 -9.58 12.96 -4.37
CA TRP A 171 -9.58 14.37 -4.03
C TRP A 171 -8.24 15.05 -4.32
N ASP A 172 -7.13 14.45 -3.87
CA ASP A 172 -5.78 14.95 -4.14
C ASP A 172 -5.45 15.00 -5.64
N GLY A 173 -6.03 14.09 -6.42
CA GLY A 173 -5.83 14.04 -7.86
C GLY A 173 -6.62 15.10 -8.63
N LEU A 174 -7.74 15.57 -8.08
CA LEU A 174 -8.62 16.57 -8.70
C LEU A 174 -8.26 18.02 -8.32
N ARG A 175 -7.49 18.22 -7.24
CA ARG A 175 -7.09 19.54 -6.72
C ARG A 175 -5.64 19.85 -7.05
#